data_AF-A0AA43H0B6-F1
#
_entry.id   AF-A0AA43H0B6-F1
#
_cell.length_a   1.000
_cell.length_b   1.000
_cell.length_c   1.000
_cell.angle_alpha   90.00
_cell.angle_beta   90.00
_cell.angle_gamma   90.00
#
_symmetry.space_group_name_H-M   'P 1'
#
loop_
_entity.id
_entity.type
_entity.pdbx_description
1 polymer ?
#
loop_
_entity_poly.entity_id
_entity_poly.type
_entity_poly.pdbx_seq_one_letter_code
_entity_poly.pdbx_strand_id
1 'polypeptide(L)'
;MSLPLLQYKPTTQNHRVKSFGIADQNEDTPYIYRIEDVSSYTDIQSIIWAAYRQIFSEHEILKFNRQKALESQLKTGSLSVRDFIRGLAKSEAFYRLVVSANNNYRLVDITLKRILGRESYNKDEQIAWSIVIATKGFSGFVDALVDSEEYTQNFGDTIVPYQRKRMEGRPHNLVTPRYGEEFQEKVGTVKTDWRFTLEKFYTRKFQERRLSEGDPRKYADMAAAVGAKGNYAQKLSAFDIDYLSAVPYRGRR
;
A
#
# COMPACT_ATOMS: atom_id res chain seq x y z
N MET A 1 31.84 15.10 -23.10
CA MET A 1 31.50 13.80 -23.72
C MET A 1 30.46 13.12 -22.85
N SER A 2 29.32 12.69 -23.42
CA SER A 2 28.33 11.90 -22.68
C SER A 2 28.85 10.47 -22.52
N LEU A 3 29.20 10.07 -21.31
CA LEU A 3 29.50 8.67 -21.01
C LEU A 3 28.22 7.84 -21.26
N PRO A 4 28.27 6.78 -22.08
CA PRO A 4 27.12 5.90 -22.25
C PRO A 4 26.82 5.17 -20.93
N LEU A 5 25.56 4.77 -20.74
CA LEU A 5 25.16 3.97 -19.59
C LEU A 5 25.91 2.64 -19.60
N LEU A 6 26.42 2.22 -18.44
CA LEU A 6 27.08 0.92 -18.30
C LEU A 6 26.08 -0.20 -18.62
N GLN A 7 26.50 -1.19 -19.41
CA GLN A 7 25.67 -2.34 -19.70
C GLN A 7 25.53 -3.24 -18.47
N TYR A 8 24.31 -3.71 -18.20
CA TYR A 8 24.00 -4.64 -17.12
C TYR A 8 23.12 -5.79 -17.65
N LYS A 9 23.23 -6.95 -17.00
CA LYS A 9 22.45 -8.14 -17.38
C LYS A 9 21.08 -8.11 -16.69
N PRO A 10 19.98 -8.17 -17.46
CA PRO A 10 18.65 -8.11 -16.87
C PRO A 10 18.28 -9.46 -16.22
N THR A 11 17.65 -9.41 -15.06
CA THR A 11 17.20 -10.62 -14.32
C THR A 11 15.81 -11.06 -14.73
N THR A 12 15.43 -12.27 -14.33
CA THR A 12 14.09 -12.82 -14.53
C THR A 12 13.11 -12.11 -13.61
N GLN A 13 12.17 -11.36 -14.18
CA GLN A 13 11.12 -10.62 -13.45
C GLN A 13 9.79 -10.78 -14.18
N ASN A 14 8.68 -10.76 -13.43
CA ASN A 14 7.34 -11.08 -13.95
C ASN A 14 6.94 -10.20 -15.15
N HIS A 15 7.21 -8.88 -15.07
CA HIS A 15 6.81 -7.93 -16.13
C HIS A 15 7.51 -8.16 -17.47
N ARG A 16 8.60 -8.94 -17.52
CA ARG A 16 9.31 -9.26 -18.77
C ARG A 16 8.64 -10.36 -19.58
N VAL A 17 7.81 -11.19 -18.95
CA VAL A 17 7.07 -12.26 -19.61
C VAL A 17 5.74 -11.69 -20.13
N LYS A 18 5.27 -12.14 -21.29
CA LYS A 18 3.94 -11.74 -21.78
C LYS A 18 2.85 -12.25 -20.84
N SER A 19 1.78 -11.48 -20.69
CA SER A 19 0.58 -11.94 -19.97
C SER A 19 -0.30 -12.75 -20.90
N PHE A 20 -1.01 -13.74 -20.37
CA PHE A 20 -2.06 -14.48 -21.08
C PHE A 20 -3.42 -13.77 -21.04
N GLY A 21 -3.46 -12.51 -20.58
CA GLY A 21 -4.65 -11.66 -20.60
C GLY A 21 -5.53 -11.89 -19.37
N ILE A 22 -6.81 -12.21 -19.61
CA ILE A 22 -7.85 -12.31 -18.57
C ILE A 22 -7.51 -13.36 -17.51
N ALA A 23 -6.83 -14.44 -17.90
CA ALA A 23 -6.42 -15.51 -16.98
C ALA A 23 -5.40 -15.06 -15.92
N ASP A 24 -4.65 -13.98 -16.17
CA ASP A 24 -3.69 -13.43 -15.22
C ASP A 24 -4.30 -12.31 -14.34
N GLN A 25 -5.56 -11.95 -14.58
CA GLN A 25 -6.23 -10.86 -13.86
C GLN A 25 -6.90 -11.37 -12.59
N ASN A 26 -6.46 -10.83 -11.45
CA ASN A 26 -7.00 -11.11 -10.12
C ASN A 26 -7.42 -9.80 -9.44
N GLU A 27 -7.97 -9.89 -8.21
CA GLU A 27 -8.31 -8.74 -7.36
C GLU A 27 -7.10 -7.79 -7.09
N ASP A 28 -5.89 -8.33 -7.18
CA ASP A 28 -4.63 -7.59 -7.04
C ASP A 28 -4.20 -6.78 -8.27
N THR A 29 -4.97 -6.86 -9.37
CA THR A 29 -4.66 -6.08 -10.58
C THR A 29 -4.83 -4.59 -10.32
N PRO A 30 -3.82 -3.76 -10.65
CA PRO A 30 -3.90 -2.34 -10.39
C PRO A 30 -4.93 -1.68 -11.32
N TYR A 31 -5.77 -0.83 -10.75
CA TYR A 31 -6.62 0.06 -11.53
C TYR A 31 -5.75 1.05 -12.32
N ILE A 32 -5.98 1.12 -13.63
CA ILE A 32 -5.19 1.96 -14.52
C ILE A 32 -5.84 3.34 -14.61
N TYR A 33 -5.16 4.36 -14.09
CA TYR A 33 -5.58 5.74 -14.21
C TYR A 33 -5.07 6.33 -15.52
N ARG A 34 -5.99 6.57 -16.47
CA ARG A 34 -5.70 7.19 -17.76
C ARG A 34 -6.41 8.53 -17.87
N ILE A 35 -5.74 9.52 -18.44
CA ILE A 35 -6.35 10.83 -18.69
C ILE A 35 -7.44 10.77 -19.77
N GLU A 36 -7.36 9.77 -20.67
CA GLU A 36 -8.34 9.56 -21.76
C GLU A 36 -9.71 9.10 -21.25
N ASP A 37 -9.74 8.40 -20.11
CA ASP A 37 -10.98 7.86 -19.52
C ASP A 37 -11.71 8.89 -18.63
N VAL A 38 -11.23 10.13 -18.60
CA VAL A 38 -11.78 11.20 -17.77
C VAL A 38 -13.09 11.71 -18.37
N SER A 39 -14.17 11.59 -17.59
CA SER A 39 -15.48 12.17 -17.95
C SER A 39 -15.85 13.33 -17.02
N SER A 40 -15.36 13.31 -15.78
CA SER A 40 -15.69 14.29 -14.74
C SER A 40 -14.44 14.92 -14.10
N TYR A 41 -14.64 16.10 -13.50
CA TYR A 41 -13.62 16.75 -12.66
C TYR A 41 -13.16 15.87 -11.48
N THR A 42 -14.05 15.02 -10.96
CA THR A 42 -13.72 14.05 -9.90
C THR A 42 -12.66 13.04 -10.37
N ASP A 43 -12.70 12.67 -11.64
CA ASP A 43 -11.81 11.66 -12.20
C ASP A 43 -10.39 12.24 -12.33
N ILE A 44 -10.28 13.50 -12.76
CA ILE A 44 -8.99 14.24 -12.77
C ILE A 44 -8.40 14.31 -11.36
N GLN A 45 -9.22 14.59 -10.34
CA GLN A 45 -8.74 14.60 -8.96
C GLN A 45 -8.24 13.22 -8.52
N SER A 46 -8.91 12.14 -8.95
CA SER A 46 -8.48 10.77 -8.68
C SER A 46 -7.12 10.45 -9.32
N ILE A 47 -6.89 10.91 -10.56
CA ILE A 47 -5.61 10.78 -11.27
C ILE A 47 -4.51 11.53 -10.53
N ILE A 48 -4.78 12.77 -10.14
CA ILE A 48 -3.84 13.58 -9.34
C ILE A 48 -3.49 12.84 -8.04
N TRP A 49 -4.50 12.34 -7.34
CA TRP A 49 -4.29 11.62 -6.08
C TRP A 49 -3.48 10.33 -6.27
N ALA A 50 -3.78 9.55 -7.32
CA ALA A 50 -3.04 8.34 -7.68
C ALA A 50 -1.58 8.65 -8.01
N ALA A 51 -1.30 9.71 -8.77
CA ALA A 51 0.06 10.15 -9.09
C ALA A 51 0.85 10.58 -7.85
N TYR A 52 0.22 11.32 -6.92
CA TYR A 52 0.85 11.62 -5.62
C TYR A 52 1.14 10.36 -4.80
N ARG A 53 0.19 9.42 -4.76
CA ARG A 53 0.36 8.15 -4.02
C ARG A 53 1.51 7.33 -4.59
N GLN A 54 1.65 7.30 -5.92
CA GLN A 54 2.71 6.59 -6.60
C GLN A 54 4.08 7.23 -6.37
N ILE A 55 4.19 8.56 -6.45
CA ILE A 55 5.49 9.26 -6.41
C ILE A 55 5.95 9.60 -4.99
N PHE A 56 5.08 9.99 -4.07
CA PHE A 56 5.47 10.43 -2.72
C PHE A 56 5.27 9.40 -1.62
N SER A 57 4.45 8.37 -1.87
CA SER A 57 3.81 7.51 -0.87
C SER A 57 2.64 8.19 -0.14
N GLU A 58 1.74 7.37 0.41
CA GLU A 58 0.46 7.80 0.97
C GLU A 58 0.57 8.77 2.16
N HIS A 59 1.61 8.61 2.99
CA HIS A 59 1.85 9.45 4.17
C HIS A 59 2.35 10.86 3.84
N GLU A 60 2.85 11.08 2.62
CA GLU A 60 3.43 12.36 2.19
C GLU A 60 2.48 13.26 1.40
N ILE A 61 1.24 12.83 1.18
CA ILE A 61 0.20 13.60 0.46
C ILE A 61 -0.42 14.66 1.40
N LEU A 62 0.45 15.48 1.98
CA LEU A 62 0.10 16.54 2.92
C LEU A 62 -0.17 17.84 2.16
N LYS A 63 -1.04 18.69 2.71
CA LYS A 63 -1.45 19.95 2.05
C LYS A 63 -0.27 20.86 1.68
N PHE A 64 0.81 20.85 2.46
CA PHE A 64 2.00 21.66 2.19
C PHE A 64 2.96 21.04 1.16
N ASN A 65 2.89 19.73 0.92
CA ASN A 65 3.71 19.07 -0.10
C ASN A 65 3.08 19.13 -1.50
N ARG A 66 1.81 19.57 -1.60
CA ARG A 66 1.07 19.63 -2.86
C ARG A 66 1.57 20.74 -3.80
N GLN A 67 1.81 20.35 -5.04
CA GLN A 67 2.25 21.17 -6.16
C GLN A 67 1.05 21.76 -6.91
N LYS A 68 0.42 22.79 -6.33
CA LYS A 68 -0.80 23.41 -6.88
C LYS A 68 -0.65 23.89 -8.33
N ALA A 69 0.51 24.42 -8.69
CA ALA A 69 0.78 24.89 -10.06
C ALA A 69 0.72 23.74 -11.08
N LEU A 70 1.37 22.61 -10.77
CA LEU A 70 1.35 21.41 -11.62
C LEU A 70 -0.05 20.80 -11.71
N GLU A 71 -0.78 20.78 -10.59
CA GLU A 71 -2.18 20.30 -10.58
C GLU A 71 -3.08 21.13 -11.50
N SER A 72 -2.94 22.46 -11.46
CA SER A 72 -3.70 23.35 -12.34
C SER A 72 -3.36 23.12 -13.81
N GLN A 73 -2.08 22.95 -14.15
CA GLN A 73 -1.63 22.69 -15.53
C GLN A 73 -2.14 21.35 -16.08
N LEU A 74 -2.20 20.32 -15.24
CA LEU A 74 -2.78 19.03 -15.63
C LEU A 74 -4.30 19.17 -15.83
N LYS A 75 -5.00 19.91 -14.95
CA LYS A 75 -6.45 20.15 -15.06
C LYS A 75 -6.83 20.92 -16.33
N THR A 76 -5.97 21.83 -16.79
CA THR A 76 -6.19 22.59 -18.03
C THR A 76 -5.77 21.83 -19.28
N GLY A 77 -5.16 20.64 -19.14
CA GLY A 77 -4.63 19.86 -20.27
C GLY A 77 -3.38 20.45 -20.90
N SER A 78 -2.73 21.43 -20.27
CA SER A 78 -1.50 22.06 -20.77
C SER A 78 -0.27 21.17 -20.55
N LEU A 79 -0.42 20.10 -19.78
CA LEU A 79 0.67 19.26 -19.31
C LEU A 79 0.21 17.79 -19.34
N SER A 80 1.03 16.90 -19.89
CA SER A 80 0.72 15.46 -19.97
C SER A 80 0.85 14.76 -18.62
N VAL A 81 0.34 13.54 -18.48
CA VAL A 81 0.54 12.76 -17.25
C VAL A 81 2.02 12.42 -17.06
N ARG A 82 2.75 12.15 -18.15
CA ARG A 82 4.21 11.95 -18.12
C ARG A 82 4.92 13.17 -17.54
N ASP A 83 4.60 14.35 -18.05
CA ASP A 83 5.20 15.61 -17.59
C ASP A 83 4.80 15.93 -16.15
N PHE A 84 3.59 15.55 -15.73
CA PHE A 84 3.14 15.68 -14.35
C PHE A 84 3.98 14.83 -13.41
N ILE A 85 4.20 13.56 -13.76
CA ILE A 85 5.07 12.65 -13.00
C ILE A 85 6.51 13.19 -12.94
N ARG A 86 7.04 13.69 -14.06
CA ARG A 86 8.36 14.34 -14.12
C ARG A 86 8.42 15.55 -13.17
N GLY A 87 7.40 16.41 -13.18
CA GLY A 87 7.32 17.59 -12.30
C GLY A 87 7.22 17.22 -10.82
N LEU A 88 6.42 16.20 -10.47
CA LEU A 88 6.29 15.71 -9.09
C LEU A 88 7.62 15.15 -8.57
N ALA A 89 8.31 14.33 -9.36
CA ALA A 89 9.62 13.78 -9.01
C ALA A 89 10.69 14.87 -8.84
N LYS A 90 10.64 15.95 -9.63
CA LYS A 90 11.56 17.09 -9.55
C LYS A 90 11.21 18.14 -8.50
N SER A 91 10.07 18.00 -7.82
CA SER A 91 9.61 18.98 -6.85
C SER A 91 10.56 19.09 -5.65
N GLU A 92 10.57 20.27 -5.02
CA GLU A 92 11.31 20.50 -3.77
C GLU A 92 10.85 19.56 -2.65
N ALA A 93 9.56 19.24 -2.60
CA ALA A 93 9.01 18.28 -1.64
C ALA A 93 9.67 16.89 -1.83
N PHE A 94 9.80 16.42 -3.07
CA PHE A 94 10.40 15.11 -3.33
C PHE A 94 11.89 15.12 -2.97
N TYR A 95 12.57 16.22 -3.31
CA TYR A 95 13.98 16.41 -2.98
C TYR A 95 14.23 16.35 -1.47
N ARG A 96 13.47 17.13 -0.70
CA ARG A 96 13.60 17.19 0.77
C ARG A 96 13.26 15.85 1.42
N LEU A 97 12.22 15.18 0.98
CA LEU A 97 11.71 13.97 1.65
C LEU A 97 12.47 12.70 1.27
N VAL A 98 12.84 12.57 0.00
CA VAL A 98 13.40 11.34 -0.56
C VAL A 98 14.87 11.54 -0.91
N VAL A 99 15.22 12.56 -1.70
CA VAL A 99 16.60 12.73 -2.20
C VAL A 99 17.59 13.01 -1.07
N SER A 100 17.25 13.92 -0.15
CA SER A 100 18.15 14.32 0.93
C SER A 100 18.41 13.21 1.97
N ALA A 101 17.51 12.23 2.05
CA ALA A 101 17.49 11.20 3.07
C ALA A 101 18.01 9.83 2.59
N ASN A 102 18.58 9.75 1.38
CA ASN A 102 19.04 8.50 0.79
C ASN A 102 20.35 8.69 0.01
N ASN A 103 21.08 7.59 -0.19
CA ASN A 103 22.24 7.55 -1.07
C ASN A 103 21.81 7.36 -2.55
N ASN A 104 22.73 7.58 -3.49
CA ASN A 104 22.42 7.48 -4.92
C ASN A 104 21.91 6.08 -5.33
N TYR A 105 22.49 5.01 -4.79
CA TYR A 105 22.09 3.64 -5.13
C TYR A 105 20.64 3.34 -4.74
N ARG A 106 20.25 3.72 -3.51
CA ARG A 106 18.87 3.56 -3.03
C ARG A 106 17.91 4.49 -3.74
N LEU A 107 18.33 5.70 -4.11
CA LEU A 107 17.51 6.60 -4.92
C LEU A 107 17.16 6.00 -6.28
N VAL A 108 18.11 5.33 -6.94
CA VAL A 108 17.83 4.58 -8.16
C VAL A 108 16.75 3.52 -7.90
N ASP A 109 16.88 2.71 -6.86
CA ASP A 109 15.90 1.65 -6.59
C ASP A 109 14.49 2.21 -6.29
N ILE A 110 14.40 3.29 -5.50
CA ILE A 110 13.13 3.97 -5.20
C ILE A 110 12.50 4.53 -6.48
N THR A 111 13.28 5.19 -7.33
CA THR A 111 12.76 5.82 -8.56
C THR A 111 12.37 4.80 -9.62
N LEU A 112 13.10 3.71 -9.79
CA LEU A 112 12.69 2.59 -10.65
C LEU A 112 11.34 2.01 -10.20
N LYS A 113 11.15 1.82 -8.90
CA LYS A 113 9.89 1.31 -8.33
C LYS A 113 8.73 2.29 -8.50
N ARG A 114 8.95 3.59 -8.28
CA ARG A 114 7.89 4.61 -8.34
C ARG A 114 7.55 5.06 -9.76
N ILE A 115 8.56 5.23 -10.62
CA ILE A 115 8.39 5.77 -11.98
C ILE A 115 8.22 4.66 -13.02
N LEU A 116 9.04 3.60 -12.97
CA LEU A 116 8.95 2.48 -13.91
C LEU A 116 8.08 1.32 -13.38
N GLY A 117 7.63 1.36 -12.13
CA GLY A 117 6.75 0.34 -11.57
C GLY A 117 7.40 -1.04 -11.45
N ARG A 118 8.74 -1.12 -11.36
CA ARG A 118 9.49 -2.37 -11.24
C ARG A 118 10.66 -2.24 -10.29
N GLU A 119 11.19 -3.37 -9.85
CA GLU A 119 12.43 -3.41 -9.08
C GLU A 119 13.66 -3.33 -9.99
N SER A 120 14.79 -2.92 -9.42
CA SER A 120 16.09 -3.04 -10.08
C SER A 120 16.39 -4.51 -10.42
N TYR A 121 16.97 -4.76 -11.59
CA TYR A 121 17.31 -6.11 -12.03
C TYR A 121 18.40 -6.71 -11.16
N ASN A 122 19.46 -5.94 -10.93
CA ASN A 122 20.63 -6.34 -10.17
C ASN A 122 21.34 -5.10 -9.59
N LYS A 123 22.39 -5.33 -8.80
CA LYS A 123 23.22 -4.24 -8.25
C LYS A 123 23.91 -3.44 -9.36
N ASP A 124 24.25 -4.08 -10.48
CA ASP A 124 24.91 -3.41 -11.61
C ASP A 124 24.02 -2.32 -12.23
N GLU A 125 22.71 -2.55 -12.36
CA GLU A 125 21.75 -1.52 -12.79
C GLU A 125 21.75 -0.33 -11.83
N GLN A 126 21.79 -0.58 -10.51
CA GLN A 126 21.85 0.49 -9.51
C GLN A 126 23.13 1.33 -9.67
N ILE A 127 24.27 0.67 -9.88
CA ILE A 127 25.55 1.34 -10.09
C ILE A 127 25.52 2.15 -11.40
N ALA A 128 25.03 1.56 -12.49
CA ALA A 128 24.95 2.18 -13.80
C ALA A 128 24.10 3.48 -13.79
N TRP A 129 23.00 3.50 -13.04
CA TRP A 129 22.17 4.71 -12.92
C TRP A 129 22.69 5.69 -11.87
N SER A 130 23.39 5.22 -10.83
CA SER A 130 23.94 6.10 -9.79
C SER A 130 24.94 7.13 -10.33
N ILE A 131 25.71 6.77 -11.36
CA ILE A 131 26.65 7.69 -12.02
C ILE A 131 25.91 8.75 -12.86
N VAL A 132 24.71 8.45 -13.38
CA VAL A 132 23.87 9.44 -14.08
C VAL A 132 23.42 10.52 -13.09
N ILE A 133 23.04 10.12 -11.87
CA ILE A 133 22.70 11.07 -10.80
C ILE A 133 23.92 11.94 -10.45
N ALA A 134 25.11 11.34 -10.33
CA ALA A 134 26.32 12.08 -9.97
C ALA A 134 26.78 13.05 -11.08
N THR A 135 26.54 12.73 -12.35
CA THR A 135 27.03 13.53 -13.49
C THR A 135 26.02 14.58 -13.97
N LYS A 136 24.72 14.27 -13.97
CA LYS A 136 23.64 15.14 -14.47
C LYS A 136 22.74 15.70 -13.36
N GLY A 137 23.00 15.32 -12.11
CA GLY A 137 22.11 15.59 -10.99
C GLY A 137 20.85 14.73 -11.00
N PHE A 138 20.07 14.84 -9.91
CA PHE A 138 18.83 14.08 -9.77
C PHE A 138 17.78 14.44 -10.83
N SER A 139 17.66 15.72 -11.20
CA SER A 139 16.71 16.18 -12.22
C SER A 139 16.98 15.54 -13.58
N GLY A 140 18.24 15.52 -14.03
CA GLY A 140 18.60 14.90 -15.31
C GLY A 140 18.49 13.37 -15.31
N PHE A 141 18.59 12.74 -14.14
CA PHE A 141 18.30 11.31 -13.99
C PHE A 141 16.79 11.01 -14.13
N VAL A 142 15.92 11.83 -13.55
CA VAL A 142 14.46 11.70 -13.75
C VAL A 142 14.10 11.85 -15.23
N ASP A 143 14.70 12.82 -15.94
CA ASP A 143 14.49 12.98 -17.38
C ASP A 143 14.90 11.72 -18.14
N ALA A 144 16.10 11.20 -17.88
CA ALA A 144 16.59 9.99 -18.55
C ALA A 144 15.69 8.76 -18.31
N LEU A 145 15.03 8.66 -17.15
CA LEU A 145 14.09 7.58 -16.87
C LEU A 145 12.75 7.77 -17.57
N VAL A 146 12.19 8.98 -17.53
CA VAL A 146 10.87 9.29 -18.09
C VAL A 146 10.89 9.31 -19.63
N ASP A 147 12.03 9.68 -20.21
CA ASP A 147 12.26 9.66 -21.66
C ASP A 147 12.70 8.28 -22.17
N SER A 148 12.80 7.27 -21.28
CA SER A 148 13.16 5.93 -21.68
C SER A 148 12.09 5.28 -22.55
N GLU A 149 12.53 4.39 -23.45
CA GLU A 149 11.63 3.58 -24.26
C GLU A 149 10.76 2.67 -23.37
N GLU A 150 11.32 2.19 -22.24
CA GLU A 150 10.57 1.40 -21.27
C GLU A 150 9.39 2.19 -20.69
N TYR A 151 9.57 3.47 -20.32
CA TYR A 151 8.46 4.29 -19.83
C TYR A 151 7.41 4.50 -20.93
N THR A 152 7.86 4.85 -22.14
CA THR A 152 6.99 5.13 -23.29
C THR A 152 6.13 3.93 -23.68
N GLN A 153 6.72 2.73 -23.73
CA GLN A 153 6.01 1.50 -24.10
C GLN A 153 4.96 1.06 -23.07
N ASN A 154 5.15 1.38 -21.77
CA ASN A 154 4.27 0.90 -20.71
C ASN A 154 3.21 1.92 -20.29
N PHE A 155 3.57 3.20 -20.20
CA PHE A 155 2.70 4.25 -19.67
C PHE A 155 2.39 5.34 -20.71
N GLY A 156 3.28 5.59 -21.65
CA GLY A 156 3.12 6.66 -22.63
C GLY A 156 3.00 8.03 -21.97
N ASP A 157 2.12 8.88 -22.50
CA ASP A 157 1.89 10.25 -21.99
C ASP A 157 0.64 10.40 -21.13
N THR A 158 -0.20 9.37 -21.10
CA THR A 158 -1.59 9.46 -20.62
C THR A 158 -1.87 8.62 -19.38
N ILE A 159 -0.98 7.68 -19.02
CA ILE A 159 -1.20 6.72 -17.94
C ILE A 159 -0.33 7.07 -16.71
N VAL A 160 -0.94 7.03 -15.52
CA VAL A 160 -0.19 7.15 -14.26
C VAL A 160 0.59 5.85 -14.02
N PRO A 161 1.89 5.92 -13.69
CA PRO A 161 2.67 4.74 -13.37
C PRO A 161 2.07 3.93 -12.23
N TYR A 162 2.19 2.61 -12.32
CA TYR A 162 1.73 1.66 -11.32
C TYR A 162 2.70 0.50 -11.20
N GLN A 163 2.63 -0.25 -10.10
CA GLN A 163 3.45 -1.45 -9.91
C GLN A 163 3.06 -2.54 -10.92
N ARG A 164 3.97 -2.86 -11.83
CA ARG A 164 3.72 -3.82 -12.92
C ARG A 164 3.84 -5.25 -12.41
N LYS A 165 2.83 -6.07 -12.72
CA LYS A 165 2.80 -7.52 -12.43
C LYS A 165 3.24 -7.91 -11.01
N ARG A 166 2.61 -7.28 -10.01
CA ARG A 166 2.86 -7.55 -8.58
C ARG A 166 2.63 -9.02 -8.22
N MET A 167 1.50 -9.59 -8.64
CA MET A 167 1.03 -10.91 -8.18
C MET A 167 1.11 -10.99 -6.63
N GLU A 168 1.81 -11.98 -6.07
CA GLU A 168 2.02 -12.16 -4.62
C GLU A 168 3.08 -11.22 -4.01
N GLY A 169 3.68 -10.33 -4.80
CA GLY A 169 4.73 -9.42 -4.35
C GLY A 169 4.23 -8.35 -3.37
N ARG A 170 5.13 -7.87 -2.51
CA ARG A 170 4.80 -6.76 -1.59
C ARG A 170 4.64 -5.44 -2.35
N PRO A 171 3.73 -4.54 -1.92
CA PRO A 171 3.65 -3.18 -2.43
C PRO A 171 4.99 -2.43 -2.29
N HIS A 172 5.44 -1.74 -3.34
CA HIS A 172 6.74 -1.05 -3.33
C HIS A 172 6.88 -0.03 -2.18
N ASN A 173 5.82 0.69 -1.84
CA ASN A 173 5.86 1.67 -0.75
C ASN A 173 6.12 1.05 0.64
N LEU A 174 5.84 -0.25 0.83
CA LEU A 174 6.18 -0.98 2.05
C LEU A 174 7.62 -1.54 2.02
N VAL A 175 8.09 -1.95 0.83
CA VAL A 175 9.45 -2.48 0.64
C VAL A 175 10.50 -1.38 0.70
N THR A 176 10.20 -0.21 0.14
CA THR A 176 11.09 0.95 0.12
C THR A 176 10.46 2.11 0.90
N PRO A 177 10.58 2.11 2.25
CA PRO A 177 10.20 3.26 3.07
C PRO A 177 11.06 4.47 2.75
N ARG A 178 10.67 5.63 3.28
CA ARG A 178 11.29 6.94 2.96
C ARG A 178 12.82 6.91 3.08
N TYR A 179 13.36 6.29 4.11
CA TYR A 179 14.80 6.10 4.32
C TYR A 179 15.10 4.64 4.65
N GLY A 180 16.31 4.19 4.31
CA GLY A 180 16.80 2.85 4.64
C GLY A 180 17.37 2.76 6.05
N GLU A 181 17.74 1.56 6.48
CA GLU A 181 18.39 1.27 7.77
C GLU A 181 19.61 2.16 8.01
N GLU A 182 20.45 2.33 6.99
CA GLU A 182 21.66 3.16 7.01
C GLU A 182 21.43 4.62 7.42
N PHE A 183 20.22 5.15 7.19
CA PHE A 183 19.87 6.55 7.49
C PHE A 183 19.03 6.70 8.76
N GLN A 184 18.57 5.60 9.39
CA GLN A 184 17.72 5.66 10.58
C GLN A 184 18.45 6.28 11.78
N GLU A 185 19.73 5.95 11.94
CA GLU A 185 20.57 6.52 13.00
C GLU A 185 20.78 8.03 12.81
N LYS A 186 21.03 8.45 11.57
CA LYS A 186 21.24 9.87 11.22
C LYS A 186 19.98 10.70 11.46
N VAL A 187 18.80 10.13 11.23
CA VAL A 187 17.50 10.78 11.48
C VAL A 187 17.13 10.74 12.97
N GLY A 188 17.83 9.95 13.80
CA GLY A 188 17.64 9.90 15.25
C GLY A 188 16.41 9.11 15.68
N THR A 189 15.79 8.33 14.79
CA THR A 189 14.56 7.57 15.08
C THR A 189 14.80 6.40 16.03
N VAL A 190 16.02 5.85 16.03
CA VAL A 190 16.37 4.60 16.75
C VAL A 190 16.76 4.84 18.22
N LYS A 191 17.11 6.08 18.60
CA LYS A 191 17.72 6.36 19.92
C LYS A 191 16.78 6.22 21.12
N THR A 192 15.45 6.21 20.91
CA THR A 192 14.49 6.18 22.03
C THR A 192 13.24 5.38 21.71
N ASP A 193 13.37 4.16 21.16
CA ASP A 193 12.19 3.37 20.82
C ASP A 193 11.65 2.56 22.01
N TRP A 194 10.93 3.25 22.91
CA TRP A 194 10.16 2.65 24.01
C TRP A 194 9.01 1.75 23.52
N ARG A 195 8.74 1.71 22.21
CA ARG A 195 7.69 0.85 21.63
C ARG A 195 8.09 -0.63 21.67
N PHE A 196 9.38 -0.95 21.55
CA PHE A 196 9.85 -2.34 21.61
C PHE A 196 9.69 -2.96 23.01
N THR A 197 9.75 -2.12 24.06
CA THR A 197 9.40 -2.53 25.42
C THR A 197 7.90 -2.60 25.61
N LEU A 198 7.12 -1.62 25.11
CA LEU A 198 5.66 -1.58 25.30
C LEU A 198 4.89 -2.67 24.52
N GLU A 199 5.34 -3.05 23.32
CA GLU A 199 4.74 -4.13 22.52
C GLU A 199 4.74 -5.46 23.26
N LYS A 200 5.76 -5.73 24.07
CA LYS A 200 5.84 -6.94 24.88
C LYS A 200 4.87 -6.96 26.06
N PHE A 201 4.43 -5.80 26.55
CA PHE A 201 3.55 -5.71 27.73
C PHE A 201 2.05 -5.63 27.38
N TYR A 202 1.67 -5.00 26.26
CA TYR A 202 0.26 -4.66 25.98
C TYR A 202 -0.35 -5.28 24.71
N THR A 203 0.39 -6.05 23.91
CA THR A 203 -0.24 -6.69 22.74
C THR A 203 -1.20 -7.80 23.16
N ARG A 204 -2.39 -7.82 22.56
CA ARG A 204 -3.42 -8.88 22.73
C ARG A 204 -2.84 -10.29 22.56
N LYS A 205 -1.91 -10.45 21.61
CA LYS A 205 -1.18 -11.70 21.33
C LYS A 205 -0.26 -12.14 22.48
N PHE A 206 0.23 -11.24 23.32
CA PHE A 206 0.98 -11.58 24.55
C PHE A 206 0.02 -11.93 25.69
N GLN A 207 -1.10 -11.22 25.81
CA GLN A 207 -2.15 -11.49 26.79
C GLN A 207 -2.84 -12.85 26.56
N GLU A 208 -3.11 -13.22 25.30
CA GLU A 208 -3.75 -14.49 24.91
C GLU A 208 -2.78 -15.68 24.97
N ARG A 209 -1.49 -15.48 24.64
CA ARG A 209 -0.49 -16.55 24.50
C ARG A 209 -0.11 -17.23 25.82
N ARG A 210 -0.53 -16.68 26.97
CA ARG A 210 -0.20 -17.20 28.30
C ARG A 210 -1.39 -17.27 29.26
N LEU A 211 -2.62 -17.41 28.77
CA LEU A 211 -3.72 -17.73 29.67
C LEU A 211 -3.50 -19.15 30.21
N SER A 212 -3.30 -19.32 31.52
CA SER A 212 -3.13 -20.64 32.14
C SER A 212 -4.38 -21.49 31.94
N GLU A 213 -4.25 -22.80 32.02
CA GLU A 213 -5.41 -23.69 32.15
C GLU A 213 -6.17 -23.29 33.42
N GLY A 214 -7.46 -22.94 33.29
CA GLY A 214 -8.29 -22.42 34.38
C GLY A 214 -8.45 -20.89 34.46
N ASP A 215 -7.81 -20.10 33.59
CA ASP A 215 -8.05 -18.64 33.56
C ASP A 215 -9.51 -18.33 33.12
N PRO A 216 -10.31 -17.61 33.93
CA PRO A 216 -11.71 -17.28 33.63
C PRO A 216 -11.90 -16.55 32.29
N ARG A 217 -10.88 -15.82 31.82
CA ARG A 217 -10.94 -15.08 30.55
C ARG A 217 -11.10 -15.98 29.33
N LYS A 218 -10.63 -17.24 29.40
CA LYS A 218 -10.85 -18.24 28.33
C LYS A 218 -12.31 -18.60 28.14
N TYR A 219 -13.11 -18.45 29.19
CA TYR A 219 -14.52 -18.80 29.21
C TYR A 219 -15.43 -17.58 29.03
N ALA A 220 -14.88 -16.39 28.76
CA ALA A 220 -15.65 -15.16 28.59
C ALA A 220 -16.60 -15.24 27.39
N ASP A 221 -16.14 -15.75 26.25
CA ASP A 221 -16.98 -15.94 25.05
C ASP A 221 -18.07 -16.99 25.30
N MET A 222 -17.76 -18.06 26.04
CA MET A 222 -18.73 -19.06 26.46
C MET A 222 -19.77 -18.46 27.41
N ALA A 223 -19.34 -17.69 28.41
CA ALA A 223 -20.24 -17.02 29.35
C ALA A 223 -21.12 -15.97 28.66
N ALA A 224 -20.60 -15.25 27.67
CA ALA A 224 -21.38 -14.32 26.86
C ALA A 224 -22.37 -15.03 25.92
N ALA A 225 -21.98 -16.20 25.39
CA ALA A 225 -22.85 -17.05 24.56
C ALA A 225 -23.96 -17.72 25.38
N VAL A 226 -23.74 -17.94 26.68
CA VAL A 226 -24.79 -18.22 27.67
C VAL A 226 -25.53 -16.92 27.97
N GLY A 227 -26.17 -16.35 26.95
CA GLY A 227 -27.16 -15.30 27.14
C GLY A 227 -28.25 -15.84 28.05
N ALA A 228 -28.81 -14.97 28.90
CA ALA A 228 -30.01 -15.26 29.67
C ALA A 228 -31.20 -15.47 28.71
N LYS A 229 -31.26 -16.62 28.03
CA LYS A 229 -32.54 -17.22 27.70
C LYS A 229 -33.12 -17.60 29.05
N GLY A 230 -33.70 -16.61 29.74
CA GLY A 230 -34.79 -16.91 30.64
C GLY A 230 -35.77 -17.69 29.78
N ASN A 231 -35.79 -19.02 29.94
CA ASN A 231 -37.02 -19.74 29.70
C ASN A 231 -38.01 -18.96 30.55
N TYR A 232 -38.88 -18.17 29.93
CA TYR A 232 -40.04 -17.65 30.62
C TYR A 232 -40.62 -18.89 31.27
N ALA A 233 -40.53 -18.99 32.59
CA ALA A 233 -41.17 -20.08 33.32
C ALA A 233 -42.58 -20.11 32.74
N GLN A 234 -42.95 -21.21 32.09
CA GLN A 234 -44.31 -21.35 31.56
C GLN A 234 -45.21 -21.04 32.75
N LYS A 235 -45.87 -19.89 32.73
CA LYS A 235 -46.85 -19.52 33.74
C LYS A 235 -48.08 -20.38 33.44
N LEU A 236 -47.96 -21.68 33.68
CA LEU A 236 -49.10 -22.57 33.75
C LEU A 236 -49.85 -22.15 35.01
N SER A 237 -50.95 -21.43 34.81
CA SER A 237 -51.88 -21.16 35.89
C SER A 237 -52.48 -22.49 36.32
N ALA A 238 -52.70 -22.68 37.62
CA ALA A 238 -53.45 -23.83 38.11
C ALA A 238 -54.85 -23.91 37.45
N PHE A 239 -55.43 -22.77 37.05
CA PHE A 239 -56.71 -22.72 36.34
C PHE A 239 -56.67 -23.27 34.91
N ASP A 240 -55.49 -23.36 34.28
CA ASP A 240 -55.33 -23.88 32.92
C ASP A 240 -55.15 -25.41 32.91
N ILE A 241 -55.07 -26.04 34.08
CA ILE A 241 -54.92 -27.49 34.23
C ILE A 241 -56.31 -28.10 34.41
N ASP A 242 -56.78 -28.88 33.44
CA ASP A 242 -58.03 -29.64 33.57
C ASP A 242 -57.84 -30.84 34.49
N TYR A 243 -57.96 -30.59 35.80
CA TYR A 243 -57.79 -31.61 36.83
C TYR A 243 -58.83 -32.74 36.74
N LEU A 244 -60.02 -32.51 36.15
CA LEU A 244 -61.06 -33.53 36.05
C LEU A 244 -60.69 -34.62 35.04
N SER A 245 -59.97 -34.25 33.97
CA SER A 245 -59.43 -35.21 32.99
C SER A 245 -58.25 -36.03 33.54
N ALA A 246 -57.53 -35.49 34.53
CA ALA A 246 -56.35 -36.11 35.13
C ALA A 246 -56.69 -37.14 36.23
N VAL A 247 -57.93 -37.17 36.72
CA VAL A 247 -58.38 -38.15 37.72
C VAL A 247 -58.96 -39.38 37.01
N PRO A 248 -58.34 -40.57 37.11
CA PRO A 248 -58.87 -41.77 36.47
C PRO A 248 -60.22 -42.18 37.09
N TYR A 249 -61.26 -42.22 36.26
CA TYR A 249 -62.64 -42.58 36.66
C TYR A 249 -62.71 -44.06 37.10
N ARG A 250 -63.00 -44.31 38.38
CA ARG A 250 -63.36 -45.65 38.90
C ARG A 250 -64.88 -45.81 38.90
N GLY A 251 -65.45 -46.15 37.75
CA GLY A 251 -66.83 -46.66 37.68
C GLY A 251 -66.88 -48.11 38.19
N ARG A 252 -67.69 -48.39 39.20
CA ARG A 252 -67.97 -49.77 39.65
C ARG A 252 -68.98 -50.44 38.72
N ARG A 253 -68.65 -51.65 38.28
CA ARG A 253 -69.61 -52.69 37.87
C ARG A 253 -70.36 -53.21 39.09
#